data_AF-A0A955QYQ4-F1
#
_entry.id   AF-A0A955QYQ4-F1
#
_cell.length_a   1.000
_cell.length_b   1.000
_cell.length_c   1.000
_cell.angle_alpha   90.00
_cell.angle_beta   90.00
_cell.angle_gamma   90.00
#
_symmetry.space_group_name_H-M   'P 1'
#
loop_
_entity.id
_entity.type
_entity.pdbx_description
1 polymer ?
#
loop_
_entity_poly.entity_id
_entity_poly.type
_entity_poly.pdbx_seq_one_letter_code
_entity_poly.pdbx_strand_id
1 'polypeptide(L)'
;MRKSILFLMTMMVEVVVLGLLLIHASLSKEAQHASLQEKVELVTRLKLTDLCLFPEARYTRHLSQADLFSAFQDHPLSFEHFPSGSFTAPPRNLGRSTHESLD
;
A
#
# COMPACT_ATOMS: atom_id res chain seq x y z
N MET A 1 41.84 7.92 -0.42
CA MET A 1 41.05 6.66 -0.57
C MET A 1 40.56 6.55 -2.01
N ARG A 2 40.57 5.35 -2.61
CA ARG A 2 40.05 5.16 -3.98
C ARG A 2 38.54 5.41 -3.98
N LYS A 3 38.00 6.13 -4.96
CA LYS A 3 36.56 6.48 -5.04
C LYS A 3 35.65 5.24 -4.97
N SER A 4 36.10 4.11 -5.51
CA SER A 4 35.38 2.83 -5.41
C SER A 4 35.25 2.31 -3.97
N ILE A 5 36.25 2.54 -3.11
CA ILE A 5 36.21 2.08 -1.72
C ILE A 5 35.18 2.89 -0.95
N LEU A 6 35.13 4.21 -1.18
CA LEU A 6 34.11 5.06 -0.58
C LEU A 6 32.71 4.63 -1.01
N PHE A 7 32.49 4.41 -2.31
CA PHE A 7 31.21 3.91 -2.83
C PHE A 7 30.79 2.59 -2.20
N LEU A 8 31.70 1.60 -2.13
CA LEU A 8 31.39 0.29 -1.53
C LEU A 8 31.09 0.40 -0.04
N MET A 9 31.79 1.27 0.69
CA MET A 9 31.50 1.53 2.10
C MET A 9 30.12 2.15 2.29
N THR A 10 29.76 3.16 1.48
CA THR A 10 28.42 3.77 1.52
C THR A 10 27.34 2.73 1.22
N MET A 11 27.51 1.93 0.16
CA MET A 11 26.55 0.88 -0.21
C MET A 11 26.41 -0.17 0.89
N MET A 12 27.51 -0.58 1.53
CA MET A 12 27.47 -1.51 2.67
C MET A 12 26.66 -0.92 3.83
N VAL A 13 26.89 0.35 4.18
CA VAL A 13 26.14 1.02 5.24
C VAL A 13 24.66 1.04 4.92
N GLU A 14 24.26 1.38 3.69
CA GLU A 14 22.86 1.37 3.26
C GLU A 14 22.21 -0.01 3.40
N VAL A 15 22.90 -1.07 2.98
CA VAL A 15 22.42 -2.46 3.12
C VAL A 15 22.25 -2.84 4.58
N VAL A 16 23.20 -2.47 5.44
CA VAL A 16 23.12 -2.74 6.88
C VAL A 16 21.95 -1.99 7.51
N VAL A 17 21.78 -0.71 7.19
CA VAL A 17 20.65 0.11 7.67
C VAL A 17 19.33 -0.50 7.20
N LEU A 18 19.21 -0.89 5.93
CA LEU A 18 18.01 -1.55 5.41
C LEU A 18 17.72 -2.85 6.16
N GLY A 19 18.74 -3.68 6.40
CA GLY A 19 18.60 -4.92 7.17
C GLY A 19 18.09 -4.66 8.60
N LEU A 20 18.63 -3.66 9.28
CA LEU A 20 18.18 -3.26 10.63
C LEU A 20 16.73 -2.76 10.62
N LEU A 21 16.32 -1.98 9.61
CA LEU A 21 14.95 -1.51 9.46
C LEU A 21 13.97 -2.68 9.26
N LEU A 22 14.35 -3.69 8.45
CA LEU A 22 13.51 -4.88 8.22
C LEU A 22 13.38 -5.73 9.49
N ILE A 23 14.46 -5.90 10.26
CA ILE A 23 14.43 -6.59 11.54
C ILE A 23 13.52 -5.84 12.53
N HIS A 24 13.69 -4.52 12.64
CA HIS A 24 12.85 -3.68 13.48
C HIS A 24 11.37 -3.80 13.08
N ALA A 25 11.06 -3.68 11.78
CA ALA A 25 9.70 -3.84 11.27
C ALA A 25 9.11 -5.21 11.62
N SER A 26 9.91 -6.29 11.57
CA SER A 26 9.45 -7.63 11.95
C SER A 26 9.18 -7.77 13.44
N LEU A 27 10.03 -7.19 14.30
CA LEU A 27 9.88 -7.24 15.75
C LEU A 27 8.73 -6.34 16.24
N SER A 28 8.47 -5.23 15.54
CA SER A 28 7.41 -4.28 15.87
C SER A 28 6.01 -4.72 15.42
N LYS A 29 5.86 -5.83 14.68
CA LYS A 29 4.56 -6.29 14.17
C LYS A 29 3.53 -6.47 15.29
N GLU A 30 3.89 -7.17 16.35
CA GLU A 30 3.00 -7.45 17.50
C GLU A 30 2.49 -6.16 18.14
N ALA A 31 3.37 -5.19 18.38
CA ALA A 31 2.98 -3.89 18.93
C ALA A 31 2.06 -3.10 17.97
N GLN A 32 2.29 -3.19 16.67
CA GLN A 32 1.46 -2.55 15.65
C GLN A 32 0.10 -3.25 15.48
N HIS A 33 0.00 -4.55 15.73
CA HIS A 33 -1.25 -5.30 15.66
C HIS A 33 -2.31 -4.75 16.61
N ALA A 34 -1.92 -4.40 17.85
CA ALA A 34 -2.86 -3.81 18.81
C ALA A 34 -3.45 -2.48 18.30
N SER A 35 -2.61 -1.58 17.77
CA SER A 35 -3.06 -0.32 17.18
C SER A 35 -3.92 -0.54 15.93
N LEU A 36 -3.63 -1.57 15.13
CA LEU A 36 -4.45 -1.92 13.98
C LEU A 36 -5.84 -2.41 14.40
N GLN A 37 -5.93 -3.25 15.43
CA GLN A 37 -7.21 -3.74 15.97
C GLN A 37 -8.09 -2.58 16.48
N GLU A 38 -7.50 -1.61 17.17
CA GLU A 38 -8.21 -0.40 17.61
C GLU A 38 -8.81 0.39 16.42
N LYS A 39 -8.05 0.54 15.33
CA LYS A 39 -8.54 1.20 14.11
C LYS A 39 -9.68 0.42 13.44
N VAL A 40 -9.57 -0.91 13.40
CA VAL A 40 -10.62 -1.80 12.86
C VAL A 40 -11.89 -1.67 13.69
N GLU A 41 -11.76 -1.66 15.02
CA GLU A 41 -12.90 -1.45 15.91
C GLU A 41 -13.55 -0.08 15.70
N LEU A 42 -12.75 0.98 15.55
CA LEU A 42 -13.27 2.32 15.27
C LEU A 42 -14.06 2.37 13.95
N VAL A 43 -13.50 1.82 12.86
CA VAL A 43 -14.17 1.70 11.56
C VAL A 43 -15.50 0.97 11.70
N THR A 44 -15.52 -0.12 12.47
CA THR A 44 -16.72 -0.93 12.70
C THR A 44 -17.77 -0.17 13.49
N ARG A 45 -17.39 0.47 14.61
CA ARG A 45 -18.28 1.25 15.48
C ARG A 45 -18.91 2.44 14.76
N LEU A 46 -18.13 3.11 13.91
CA LEU A 46 -18.59 4.25 13.12
C LEU A 46 -19.31 3.84 11.83
N LYS A 47 -19.40 2.54 11.54
CA LYS A 47 -19.99 1.98 10.30
C LYS A 47 -19.35 2.59 9.05
N LEU A 48 -18.04 2.84 9.10
CA LEU A 48 -17.28 3.26 7.95
C LEU A 48 -17.03 2.05 7.05
N THR A 49 -16.96 2.30 5.75
CA THR A 49 -16.80 1.24 4.75
C THR A 49 -15.44 0.54 4.87
N ASP A 50 -14.38 1.31 5.11
CA ASP A 50 -13.02 0.83 5.36
C ASP A 50 -12.13 1.95 5.94
N LEU A 51 -10.88 1.59 6.28
CA LEU A 51 -9.87 2.51 6.75
C LEU A 51 -9.25 3.27 5.56
N CYS A 52 -9.19 4.60 5.64
CA CYS A 52 -8.48 5.41 4.65
C CYS A 52 -6.96 5.22 4.79
N LEU A 53 -6.38 4.33 3.97
CA LEU A 53 -4.96 4.01 4.01
C LEU A 53 -4.10 5.09 3.35
N PHE A 54 -4.59 5.65 2.24
CA PHE A 54 -3.86 6.60 1.42
C PHE A 54 -4.75 7.79 1.09
N PRO A 55 -4.50 8.97 1.66
CA PRO A 55 -5.37 10.13 1.43
C PRO A 55 -5.16 10.77 0.05
N GLU A 56 -4.05 10.49 -0.63
CA GLU A 56 -3.67 11.14 -1.88
C GLU A 56 -4.48 10.65 -3.08
N ALA A 57 -4.38 9.37 -3.47
CA ALA A 57 -5.10 8.83 -4.62
C ALA A 57 -6.50 8.33 -4.24
N ARG A 58 -7.53 8.85 -4.91
CA ARG A 58 -8.94 8.59 -4.59
C ARG A 58 -9.29 7.10 -4.59
N TYR A 59 -8.80 6.36 -5.58
CA TYR A 59 -9.02 4.92 -5.73
C TYR A 59 -8.28 4.07 -4.69
N THR A 60 -7.36 4.67 -3.93
CA THR A 60 -6.61 3.99 -2.85
C THR A 60 -7.09 4.35 -1.44
N ARG A 61 -8.03 5.33 -1.30
CA ARG A 61 -8.62 5.71 0.00
C ARG A 61 -9.50 4.61 0.56
N HIS A 62 -10.43 4.14 -0.25
CA HIS A 62 -11.44 3.17 0.13
C HIS A 62 -11.38 2.01 -0.86
N LEU A 63 -10.42 1.10 -0.68
CA LEU A 63 -10.16 0.00 -1.63
C LEU A 63 -11.39 -0.89 -1.84
N SER A 64 -12.25 -1.00 -0.83
CA SER A 64 -13.53 -1.71 -0.94
C SER A 64 -14.56 -1.02 -1.83
N GLN A 65 -14.37 0.27 -2.13
CA GLN A 65 -15.24 1.12 -2.96
C GLN A 65 -14.54 1.60 -4.24
N ALA A 66 -13.33 1.09 -4.51
CA ALA A 66 -12.59 1.45 -5.71
C ALA A 66 -13.28 0.85 -6.94
N ASP A 67 -13.51 1.69 -7.96
CA ASP A 67 -13.98 1.24 -9.27
C ASP A 67 -13.03 0.19 -9.88
N LEU A 68 -13.61 -0.87 -10.46
CA LEU A 68 -12.89 -1.93 -11.16
C LEU A 68 -12.63 -1.60 -12.64
N PHE A 69 -13.37 -0.64 -13.21
CA PHE A 69 -13.35 -0.33 -14.64
C PHE A 69 -12.40 0.82 -14.99
N SER A 70 -12.20 1.79 -14.09
CA SER A 70 -11.16 2.82 -14.22
C SER A 70 -10.04 2.59 -13.21
N ALA A 71 -8.91 2.05 -13.67
CA ALA A 71 -7.77 1.65 -12.84
C ALA A 71 -7.25 2.77 -11.89
N PHE A 72 -7.38 4.03 -12.29
CA PHE A 72 -6.97 5.21 -11.50
C PHE A 72 -8.12 6.17 -11.19
N GLN A 73 -9.35 5.83 -11.56
CA GLN A 73 -10.52 6.73 -11.53
C GLN A 73 -10.34 8.03 -12.35
N ASP A 74 -9.42 8.02 -13.31
CA ASP A 74 -9.12 9.13 -14.20
C ASP A 74 -9.32 8.72 -15.68
N HIS A 75 -8.96 9.61 -16.60
CA HIS A 75 -9.04 9.39 -18.05
C HIS A 75 -8.12 8.22 -18.48
N PRO A 76 -8.50 7.35 -19.45
CA PRO A 76 -7.71 6.18 -19.85
C PRO A 76 -6.25 6.44 -20.30
N LEU A 77 -5.90 7.68 -20.60
CA LEU A 77 -4.56 8.12 -21.02
C LEU A 77 -3.87 9.03 -20.01
N SER A 78 -4.46 9.25 -18.82
CA SER A 78 -3.80 10.01 -17.76
C SER A 78 -2.69 9.16 -17.13
N PHE A 79 -1.62 9.84 -16.74
CA PHE A 79 -0.57 9.21 -15.94
C PHE A 79 -0.98 9.21 -14.47
N GLU A 80 -0.56 8.19 -13.74
CA GLU A 80 -0.69 8.20 -12.29
C GLU A 80 0.16 9.32 -11.69
N HIS A 81 -0.42 10.10 -10.78
CA HIS A 81 0.21 11.25 -10.15
C HIS A 81 0.60 10.98 -8.69
N PHE A 82 0.01 9.95 -8.08
CA PHE A 82 0.15 9.63 -6.68
C PHE A 82 0.95 8.35 -6.47
N PRO A 83 2.03 8.39 -5.67
CA PRO A 83 2.84 7.21 -5.41
C PRO A 83 2.07 6.09 -4.69
N SER A 84 0.99 6.39 -3.94
CA SER A 84 0.15 5.39 -3.26
C SER A 84 -0.37 4.31 -4.18
N GLY A 85 -0.61 4.63 -5.46
CA GLY A 85 -1.03 3.67 -6.48
C GLY A 85 -0.10 2.48 -6.65
N SER A 86 1.20 2.67 -6.40
CA SER A 86 2.19 1.59 -6.50
C SER A 86 2.15 0.61 -5.33
N PHE A 87 1.52 0.98 -4.22
CA PHE A 87 1.38 0.12 -3.03
C PHE A 87 0.09 -0.71 -3.04
N THR A 88 -0.84 -0.40 -3.95
CA THR A 88 -2.11 -1.13 -4.07
C THR A 88 -2.00 -2.23 -5.10
N ALA A 89 -2.18 -3.47 -4.65
CA ALA A 89 -2.20 -4.62 -5.54
C ALA A 89 -3.55 -4.74 -6.26
N PRO A 90 -3.59 -5.26 -7.50
CA PRO A 90 -4.84 -5.58 -8.16
C PRO A 90 -5.67 -6.58 -7.35
N PRO A 91 -7.01 -6.58 -7.49
CA PRO A 91 -7.86 -7.56 -6.84
C PRO A 91 -7.41 -8.98 -7.15
N ARG A 92 -7.37 -9.87 -6.15
CA ARG A 92 -6.92 -11.26 -6.31
C ARG A 92 -7.73 -12.06 -7.34
N ASN A 93 -8.94 -11.62 -7.66
CA ASN A 93 -9.85 -12.28 -8.60
C ASN A 93 -9.92 -11.62 -9.98
N LEU A 94 -9.04 -10.67 -10.29
CA LEU A 94 -8.99 -9.98 -11.58
C LEU A 94 -8.67 -10.99 -12.71
N GLY A 95 -9.71 -11.46 -13.42
CA GLY A 95 -9.59 -12.48 -14.47
C GLY A 95 -10.49 -13.71 -14.28
N ARG A 96 -11.04 -13.92 -13.09
CA ARG A 96 -12.23 -14.77 -12.93
C ARG A 96 -13.39 -13.94 -13.46
N SER A 97 -14.09 -14.37 -14.50
CA SER A 97 -15.18 -13.58 -15.07
C SER A 97 -16.30 -13.41 -14.06
N THR A 98 -16.22 -12.38 -13.22
CA THR A 98 -17.37 -11.77 -12.56
C THR A 98 -18.11 -11.03 -13.67
N HIS A 99 -18.76 -11.77 -14.56
CA HIS A 99 -19.91 -11.24 -15.25
C HIS A 99 -20.95 -11.04 -14.16
N GLU A 100 -21.08 -9.80 -13.69
CA GLU A 100 -22.24 -9.39 -12.92
C GLU A 100 -23.45 -9.70 -13.82
N SER A 101 -24.27 -10.68 -13.42
CA SER A 101 -25.49 -10.99 -14.15
C SER A 101 -26.39 -9.77 -14.02
N LEU A 102 -26.48 -9.00 -15.10
CA LEU A 102 -27.44 -7.93 -15.24
C LEU A 102 -28.81 -8.60 -15.37
N ASP A 103 -29.50 -8.75 -14.23
CA ASP A 103 -30.93 -9.04 -14.16
C ASP A 103 -31.74 -7.76 -14.42
#